data_AF-A0A1F8GKV9-F1
#
_entry.id   AF-A0A1F8GKV9-F1
#
_cell.length_a   1.000
_cell.length_b   1.000
_cell.length_c   1.000
_cell.angle_alpha   90.00
_cell.angle_beta   90.00
_cell.angle_gamma   90.00
#
_symmetry.space_group_name_H-M   'P 1'
#
loop_
_entity.id
_entity.type
_entity.pdbx_description
1 polymer ?
#
loop_
_entity_poly.entity_id
_entity_poly.type
_entity_poly.pdbx_seq_one_letter_code
_entity_poly.pdbx_strand_id
1 'polypeptide(L)' 'MVIPDEDIIRFQELYQKYFGKEISREDAYEQGIKLLRLMSLVYQPMTEEEFSRIQERRKSPLPIPTD' A
#
# COMPACT_ATOMS: atom_id res chain seq x y z
N MET A 1 -15.96 -7.48 -2.85
CA MET A 1 -15.28 -7.34 -1.54
C MET A 1 -16.18 -6.51 -0.66
N VAL A 2 -16.37 -6.91 0.59
CA VAL A 2 -17.09 -6.11 1.59
C VAL A 2 -16.05 -5.55 2.52
N ILE A 3 -16.07 -4.23 2.72
CA ILE A 3 -15.19 -3.53 3.66
C ILE A 3 -15.96 -3.36 4.98
N PRO A 4 -15.41 -3.81 6.13
CA PRO A 4 -16.00 -3.57 7.43
C PRO A 4 -16.18 -2.08 7.74
N ASP A 5 -17.21 -1.74 8.50
CA ASP A 5 -17.50 -0.35 8.89
C ASP A 5 -16.34 0.34 9.60
N GLU A 6 -15.63 -0.39 10.46
CA GLU A 6 -14.44 0.10 11.17
C GLU A 6 -13.31 0.50 10.21
N ASP A 7 -13.13 -0.25 9.12
CA ASP A 7 -12.11 0.03 8.11
C ASP A 7 -12.51 1.23 7.24
N ILE A 8 -13.81 1.43 6.98
CA ILE A 8 -14.32 2.61 6.27
C ILE A 8 -14.05 3.88 7.10
N ILE A 9 -14.37 3.84 8.40
CA ILE A 9 -14.13 4.95 9.32
C ILE A 9 -12.62 5.27 9.36
N ARG A 10 -11.78 4.24 9.50
CA ARG A 10 -10.34 4.40 9.52
C ARG A 10 -9.80 4.96 8.21
N PHE A 11 -10.36 4.57 7.08
CA PHE A 11 -10.00 5.13 5.77
C PHE A 11 -10.32 6.63 5.71
N GLN A 12 -11.49 7.06 6.19
CA GLN A 12 -11.86 8.48 6.26
C GLN A 12 -10.91 9.28 7.17
N GLU A 13 -10.56 8.74 8.34
CA GLU A 13 -9.60 9.36 9.26
C GLU A 13 -8.21 9.56 8.62
N LEU A 14 -7.72 8.52 7.91
CA LEU A 14 -6.46 8.61 7.19
C LEU A 14 -6.53 9.64 6.06
N TYR A 15 -7.62 9.65 5.30
CA TYR A 15 -7.80 10.60 4.19
C TYR A 15 -7.78 12.05 4.70
N GLN A 16 -8.48 12.33 5.81
CA GLN A 16 -8.44 13.63 6.47
C GLN A 16 -7.03 13.97 6.98
N LYS A 17 -6.36 13.03 7.64
CA LYS A 17 -5.02 13.25 8.21
C LYS A 17 -3.98 13.60 7.14
N TYR A 18 -3.99 12.89 6.01
CA TYR A 18 -2.96 13.04 4.97
C TYR A 18 -3.29 14.08 3.90
N PHE A 19 -4.57 14.32 3.62
CA PHE A 19 -5.00 15.22 2.55
C PHE A 19 -5.81 16.44 3.04
N GLY A 20 -6.16 16.50 4.33
CA GLY A 20 -6.94 17.59 4.92
C GLY A 20 -8.36 17.69 4.35
N LYS A 21 -8.90 16.59 3.83
CA LYS A 21 -10.23 16.53 3.21
C LYS A 21 -11.09 15.46 3.88
N GLU A 22 -12.32 15.83 4.23
CA GLU A 22 -13.33 14.87 4.61
C GLU A 22 -13.97 14.28 3.36
N ILE A 23 -14.30 13.00 3.41
CA ILE A 23 -14.97 12.28 2.33
C ILE A 23 -16.21 11.57 2.88
N SER A 24 -17.22 11.40 2.04
CA SER A 24 -18.42 10.67 2.42
C SER A 24 -18.10 9.20 2.70
N ARG A 25 -19.04 8.51 3.36
CA ARG A 25 -18.91 7.06 3.59
C ARG A 25 -18.92 6.30 2.26
N GLU A 26 -19.76 6.73 1.32
CA GLU A 26 -19.84 6.18 -0.04
C GLU A 26 -18.52 6.35 -0.79
N ASP A 27 -17.93 7.54 -0.74
CA ASP A 27 -16.62 7.81 -1.37
C ASP A 27 -15.52 6.95 -0.76
N ALA A 28 -15.48 6.84 0.57
CA ALA A 28 -14.52 6.00 1.28
C ALA A 28 -14.66 4.54 0.90
N TYR A 29 -15.90 4.05 0.75
CA TYR A 29 -16.19 2.69 0.33
C TYR A 29 -15.73 2.42 -1.10
N GLU A 30 -16.08 3.31 -2.04
CA GLU A 30 -15.71 3.17 -3.45
C GLU A 30 -14.18 3.20 -3.63
N GLN A 31 -13.51 4.18 -3.01
CA GLN A 31 -12.06 4.32 -3.07
C GLN A 31 -11.34 3.17 -2.37
N GLY A 32 -11.84 2.73 -1.21
CA GLY A 32 -11.31 1.58 -0.49
C GLY A 32 -11.36 0.30 -1.33
N ILE A 33 -12.47 0.03 -2.03
CA ILE A 33 -12.58 -1.13 -2.92
C ILE A 33 -11.57 -1.05 -4.07
N LYS A 34 -11.43 0.13 -4.69
CA LYS A 34 -10.46 0.35 -5.78
C LYS A 34 -9.03 0.10 -5.29
N LEU A 35 -8.69 0.57 -4.09
CA LEU A 35 -7.37 0.35 -3.48
C LEU A 35 -7.11 -1.14 -3.22
N LEU A 36 -8.03 -1.84 -2.56
CA LEU A 36 -7.90 -3.27 -2.30
C LEU A 36 -7.78 -4.07 -3.60
N ARG A 37 -8.53 -3.70 -4.63
CA ARG A 37 -8.43 -4.33 -5.95
C ARG A 37 -7.06 -4.09 -6.58
N LEU A 38 -6.57 -2.85 -6.56
CA LEU A 38 -5.23 -2.53 -7.07
C LEU A 38 -4.15 -3.35 -6.35
N MET A 39 -4.19 -3.36 -5.02
CA MET A 39 -3.25 -4.13 -4.21
C MET A 39 -3.34 -5.62 -4.53
N SER A 40 -4.54 -6.18 -4.70
CA SER A 40 -4.70 -7.60 -5.06
C SER A 40 -4.09 -7.97 -6.42
N LEU A 41 -3.99 -7.00 -7.34
CA LEU A 41 -3.44 -7.22 -8.68
C LEU A 41 -1.93 -6.99 -8.73
N VAL A 42 -1.43 -6.02 -7.96
CA VAL A 42 -0.03 -5.57 -8.02
C VAL A 42 0.83 -6.24 -6.94
N TYR A 43 0.23 -6.65 -5.81
CA TYR A 43 0.98 -7.27 -4.72
C TYR A 43 1.47 -8.66 -5.14
N GLN A 44 2.77 -8.74 -5.40
CA GLN A 44 3.49 -9.99 -5.60
C GLN A 44 4.11 -10.37 -4.25
N PRO A 45 3.53 -11.34 -3.52
CA PRO A 45 4.16 -11.81 -2.29
C PRO A 45 5.53 -12.40 -2.64
N MET A 46 6.53 -12.07 -1.84
CA MET A 46 7.85 -12.69 -1.90
C MET A 46 8.03 -13.65 -0.74
N THR A 47 8.73 -14.74 -1.00
CA THR A 47 9.19 -15.68 0.02
C THR A 47 10.23 -15.02 0.94
N GLU A 48 10.40 -15.59 2.15
CA GLU A 48 11.43 -15.12 3.09
C GLU A 48 12.84 -15.22 2.49
N GLU A 49 13.10 -16.22 1.64
CA GLU A 49 14.36 -16.35 0.91
C GLU A 49 14.57 -15.23 -0.10
N GLU A 50 13.56 -14.90 -0.90
CA GLU A 50 13.63 -13.78 -1.86
C GLU A 50 13.83 -12.45 -1.14
N PHE A 51 13.14 -12.25 -0.01
CA PHE A 51 13.34 -11.09 0.84
C PHE A 51 14.79 -11.02 1.37
N SER A 52 15.31 -12.13 1.90
CA SER A 52 16.67 -12.23 2.44
C SER A 52 17.71 -11.90 1.37
N ARG A 53 17.55 -12.42 0.14
CA ARG A 53 18.43 -12.09 -1.00
C ARG A 53 18.44 -10.60 -1.33
N ILE A 54 17.28 -9.95 -1.29
CA ILE A 54 17.18 -8.49 -1.51
C ILE A 54 17.90 -7.71 -0.40
N GLN A 55 17.76 -8.13 0.86
CA GLN A 55 18.43 -7.48 1.99
C GLN A 55 19.95 -7.59 1.88
N GLU A 56 20.48 -8.76 1.52
CA GLU A 56 21.92 -8.92 1.30
C GLU A 56 22.43 -8.04 0.14
N ARG A 57 21.66 -7.94 -0.95
CA ARG A 57 22.01 -7.03 -2.07
C ARG A 57 22.07 -5.57 -1.63
N ARG A 58 21.19 -5.12 -0.72
CA ARG A 58 21.17 -3.73 -0.25
C ARG A 58 22.38 -3.36 0.61
N LYS A 59 22.99 -4.34 1.30
CA LYS A 59 24.20 -4.13 2.09
C LYS A 59 25.44 -3.88 1.23
N SER A 60 25.42 -4.34 -0.02
CA SER A 60 26.48 -4.13 -1.01
C SER A 60 25.91 -3.36 -2.21
N PRO A 61 25.78 -2.01 -2.13
CA PRO A 61 25.29 -1.24 -3.26
C PRO A 61 26.15 -1.51 -4.49
N LEU A 62 25.49 -1.74 -5.63
CA LEU A 62 26.20 -1.91 -6.90
C LEU A 62 27.12 -0.70 -7.12
N PRO A 63 28.37 -0.90 -7.57
CA PRO A 63 29.23 0.22 -7.89
C PRO A 63 28.50 1.10 -8.91
N ILE A 64 28.34 2.37 -8.58
CA ILE A 64 27.77 3.36 -9.51
C ILE A 64 28.80 3.51 -10.63
N PRO A 65 28.49 3.16 -11.88
CA PRO A 65 29.42 3.39 -12.99
C PRO A 65 29.67 4.89 -13.10
N THR A 66 30.92 5.30 -12.90
CA THR A 66 31.38 6.66 -13.16
C THR A 66 32.03 6.65 -14.54
N ASP A 67 31.24 6.92 -15.57
CA ASP A 67 31.74 7.36 -16.88
C ASP A 67 31.94 8.88 -16.86
#